data_AF-A0A2A4RTY1-F1
#
_entry.id   AF-A0A2A4RTY1-F1
#
_cell.length_a   1.000
_cell.length_b   1.000
_cell.length_c   1.000
_cell.angle_alpha   90.00
_cell.angle_beta   90.00
_cell.angle_gamma   90.00
#
_symmetry.space_group_name_H-M   'P 1'
#
loop_
_entity.id
_entity.type
_entity.pdbx_description
1 polymer ?
#
loop_
_entity_poly.entity_id
_entity_poly.type
_entity_poly.pdbx_seq_one_letter_code
_entity_poly.pdbx_strand_id
1 'polypeptide(L)'
;MRKWILTYFSASAVPFFISAPFFFGGHGGAGVLSLVIGLASIYMVAYRSRRGDRRNALCVRSGWALALSGTTLAWMGLIFYLSSLTQPETPQVPLLGNWQSLVGHLVLYGICAALMEGSIWTWVSEHRLRWAFAAAAATTAYGISDEYHQSFVAGRHATVEDALVNTIAAMAAAFGIWWIAARRTRLD
;
A
#
# COMPACT_ATOMS: atom_id res chain seq x y z
N MET A 1 20.17 24.42 -1.44
CA MET A 1 19.17 23.58 -0.74
C MET A 1 18.31 22.71 -1.66
N ARG A 2 18.15 23.01 -2.97
CA ARG A 2 17.22 22.30 -3.87
C ARG A 2 17.78 21.11 -4.67
N LYS A 3 19.11 20.98 -4.81
CA LYS A 3 19.73 19.93 -5.66
C LYS A 3 19.90 18.57 -4.97
N TRP A 4 20.02 18.53 -3.64
CA TRP A 4 20.42 17.31 -2.90
C TRP A 4 19.28 16.33 -2.60
N ILE A 5 18.03 16.80 -2.51
CA ILE A 5 16.86 15.93 -2.29
C ILE A 5 16.64 15.03 -3.52
N LEU A 6 16.87 15.56 -4.72
CA LEU A 6 16.81 14.80 -5.97
C LEU A 6 17.93 13.75 -6.05
N THR A 7 19.14 14.07 -5.59
CA THR A 7 20.27 13.12 -5.58
C THR A 7 20.08 11.97 -4.59
N TYR A 8 19.40 12.22 -3.46
CA TYR A 8 19.11 11.18 -2.47
C TYR A 8 17.92 10.31 -2.88
N PHE A 9 16.85 10.90 -3.42
CA PHE A 9 15.74 10.16 -4.01
C PHE A 9 16.24 9.28 -5.17
N SER A 10 17.19 9.79 -5.97
CA SER A 10 17.84 9.04 -7.04
C SER A 10 18.82 7.96 -6.57
N ALA A 11 19.21 7.93 -5.29
CA ALA A 11 20.14 6.93 -4.78
C ALA A 11 19.42 5.77 -4.05
N SER A 12 18.24 6.01 -3.50
CA SER A 12 17.47 5.01 -2.74
C SER A 12 16.28 4.41 -3.50
N ALA A 13 15.61 5.17 -4.38
CA ALA A 13 14.43 4.70 -5.12
C ALA A 13 14.76 4.19 -6.53
N VAL A 14 15.77 4.76 -7.19
CA VAL A 14 16.17 4.41 -8.55
C VAL A 14 16.59 2.95 -8.73
N PRO A 15 17.30 2.30 -7.78
CA PRO A 15 17.60 0.89 -7.94
C PRO A 15 16.36 -0.01 -7.97
N PHE A 16 15.28 0.39 -7.28
CA PHE A 16 14.04 -0.39 -7.19
C PHE A 16 13.15 -0.23 -8.45
N PHE A 17 13.03 0.99 -8.97
CA PHE A 17 12.21 1.24 -10.17
C PHE A 17 12.89 0.81 -11.47
N ILE A 18 14.23 0.87 -11.56
CA ILE A 18 14.97 0.38 -12.75
C ILE A 18 15.02 -1.16 -12.80
N SER A 19 14.90 -1.84 -11.66
CA SER A 19 14.98 -3.31 -11.59
C SER A 19 13.63 -4.04 -11.73
N ALA A 20 12.51 -3.34 -11.58
CA ALA A 20 11.16 -3.92 -11.72
C ALA A 20 10.89 -4.67 -13.04
N PRO A 21 11.41 -4.23 -14.22
CA PRO A 21 11.25 -4.99 -15.47
C PRO A 21 12.08 -6.28 -15.53
N PHE A 22 13.11 -6.43 -14.69
CA PHE A 22 14.05 -7.57 -14.72
C PHE A 22 13.65 -8.72 -13.79
N PHE A 23 12.57 -8.57 -13.01
CA PHE A 23 12.05 -9.65 -12.17
C PHE A 23 11.25 -10.71 -12.96
N PHE A 24 10.77 -10.38 -14.17
CA PHE A 24 9.95 -11.29 -14.99
C PHE A 24 10.65 -11.79 -16.27
N GLY A 25 11.85 -11.29 -16.59
CA GLY A 25 12.63 -11.74 -17.75
C GLY A 25 13.70 -12.74 -17.34
N GLY A 26 13.42 -14.03 -17.53
CA GLY A 26 14.39 -15.11 -17.30
C GLY A 26 15.71 -14.88 -18.03
N HIS A 27 16.81 -15.23 -17.34
CA HIS A 27 18.20 -15.31 -17.79
C HIS A 27 19.05 -14.01 -17.74
N GLY A 28 19.80 -13.85 -16.64
CA GLY A 28 20.95 -12.95 -16.56
C GLY A 28 21.21 -12.44 -15.15
N GLY A 29 22.47 -12.29 -14.73
CA GLY A 29 22.90 -11.84 -13.39
C GLY A 29 22.36 -10.47 -12.91
N ALA A 30 21.53 -9.80 -13.70
CA ALA A 30 20.85 -8.55 -13.36
C ALA A 30 19.94 -8.68 -12.12
N GLY A 31 19.21 -9.79 -11.96
CA GLY A 31 18.33 -9.98 -10.80
C GLY A 31 19.10 -10.09 -9.47
N VAL A 32 20.25 -10.78 -9.49
CA VAL A 32 21.13 -10.90 -8.32
C VAL A 32 21.77 -9.55 -7.99
N LEU A 33 22.20 -8.80 -9.00
CA LEU A 33 22.78 -7.47 -8.81
C LEU A 33 21.76 -6.47 -8.24
N SER A 34 20.52 -6.48 -8.73
CA SER A 34 19.45 -5.64 -8.18
C SER A 34 19.11 -5.99 -6.73
N LEU A 35 19.09 -7.29 -6.39
CA LEU A 35 18.91 -7.75 -5.01
C LEU A 35 20.05 -7.29 -4.10
N VAL A 36 21.31 -7.43 -4.53
CA VAL A 36 22.49 -7.02 -3.78
C VAL A 36 22.52 -5.50 -3.57
N ILE A 37 22.19 -4.72 -4.61
CA ILE A 37 22.09 -3.25 -4.49
C ILE A 37 20.96 -2.88 -3.53
N GLY A 38 19.79 -3.51 -3.62
CA GLY A 38 18.67 -3.28 -2.69
C GLY A 38 19.05 -3.57 -1.23
N LEU A 39 19.72 -4.70 -0.98
CA LEU A 39 20.20 -5.08 0.35
C LEU A 39 21.30 -4.15 0.86
N ALA A 40 22.23 -3.72 0.01
CA ALA A 40 23.29 -2.78 0.36
C ALA A 40 22.74 -1.38 0.69
N SER A 41 21.71 -0.92 -0.04
CA SER A 41 21.00 0.32 0.24
C SER A 41 20.28 0.25 1.60
N ILE A 42 19.57 -0.85 1.89
CA ILE A 42 18.93 -1.09 3.19
C ILE A 42 19.98 -1.13 4.32
N TYR A 43 21.10 -1.83 4.11
CA TYR A 43 22.19 -1.92 5.08
C TYR A 43 22.83 -0.56 5.37
N MET A 44 23.16 0.22 4.34
CA MET A 44 23.76 1.55 4.51
C MET A 44 22.83 2.53 5.21
N VAL A 45 21.54 2.43 4.92
CA VAL A 45 20.48 3.18 5.60
C VAL A 45 20.39 2.79 7.08
N ALA A 46 20.36 1.50 7.40
CA ALA A 46 20.34 0.99 8.76
C ALA A 46 21.63 1.34 9.54
N TYR A 47 22.79 1.21 8.90
CA TYR A 47 24.10 1.55 9.46
C TYR A 47 24.19 3.03 9.83
N ARG A 48 23.72 3.93 8.95
CA ARG A 48 23.77 5.39 9.19
C ARG A 48 22.70 5.86 10.17
N SER A 49 21.55 5.20 10.24
CA SER A 49 20.54 5.42 11.28
C SER A 49 21.11 5.11 12.69
N ARG A 50 21.92 4.05 12.83
CA ARG A 50 22.61 3.72 14.09
C ARG A 50 23.71 4.70 14.51
N ARG A 51 24.26 5.50 13.59
CA ARG A 51 25.34 6.48 13.88
C ARG A 51 24.82 7.83 14.42
N GLY A 52 23.52 7.96 14.69
CA GLY A 52 22.94 9.14 15.36
C GLY A 52 22.73 10.38 14.47
N ASP A 53 22.93 10.28 13.16
CA ASP A 53 22.69 11.39 12.24
C ASP A 53 21.18 11.56 11.97
N ARG A 54 20.54 12.42 12.77
CA ARG A 54 19.11 12.75 12.66
C ARG A 54 18.69 13.16 11.24
N ARG A 55 19.59 13.77 10.45
CA ARG A 55 19.28 14.21 9.07
C ARG A 55 19.13 13.03 8.12
N ASN A 56 19.97 12.01 8.26
CA ASN A 56 19.89 10.79 7.45
C ASN A 56 18.66 9.94 7.83
N ALA A 57 18.35 9.86 9.13
CA ALA A 57 17.16 9.16 9.60
C ALA A 57 15.86 9.79 9.06
N LEU A 58 15.78 11.12 9.02
CA LEU A 58 14.67 11.84 8.41
C LEU A 58 14.57 11.60 6.90
N CYS A 59 15.69 11.68 6.15
CA CYS A 59 15.70 11.45 4.71
C CYS A 59 15.22 10.03 4.34
N VAL A 60 15.69 9.03 5.07
CA VAL A 60 15.27 7.63 4.91
C VAL A 60 13.79 7.46 5.19
N ARG A 61 13.32 8.00 6.32
CA ARG A 61 11.90 7.92 6.69
C ARG A 61 11.02 8.61 5.66
N SER A 62 11.39 9.78 5.18
CA SER A 62 10.67 10.46 4.09
C SER A 62 10.67 9.64 2.80
N GLY A 63 11.75 8.93 2.48
CA GLY A 63 11.80 8.01 1.34
C GLY A 63 10.80 6.87 1.45
N TRP A 64 10.78 6.18 2.60
CA TRP A 64 9.79 5.12 2.88
C TRP A 64 8.37 5.64 2.90
N ALA A 65 8.17 6.85 3.44
CA ALA A 65 6.86 7.46 3.50
C ALA A 65 6.32 7.76 2.11
N LEU A 66 7.14 8.34 1.22
CA LEU A 66 6.77 8.54 -0.18
C LEU A 66 6.51 7.22 -0.91
N ALA A 67 7.34 6.20 -0.68
CA ALA A 67 7.18 4.90 -1.33
C ALA A 67 5.87 4.20 -0.92
N LEU A 68 5.55 4.18 0.38
CA LEU A 68 4.31 3.59 0.86
C LEU A 68 3.09 4.41 0.45
N SER A 69 3.13 5.74 0.59
CA SER A 69 2.04 6.59 0.09
C SER A 69 1.82 6.41 -1.42
N GLY A 70 2.89 6.32 -2.21
CA GLY A 70 2.81 6.03 -3.64
C GLY A 70 2.21 4.65 -3.93
N THR A 71 2.56 3.65 -3.14
CA THR A 71 1.99 2.29 -3.24
C THR A 71 0.50 2.28 -2.89
N THR A 72 0.09 2.99 -1.84
CA THR A 72 -1.33 3.17 -1.47
C THR A 72 -2.10 3.81 -2.62
N LEU A 73 -1.58 4.89 -3.20
CA LEU A 73 -2.23 5.57 -4.33
C LEU A 73 -2.31 4.68 -5.58
N ALA A 74 -1.25 3.91 -5.88
CA ALA A 74 -1.26 2.96 -6.98
C ALA A 74 -2.30 1.85 -6.76
N TRP A 75 -2.45 1.37 -5.53
CA TRP A 75 -3.46 0.37 -5.17
C TRP A 75 -4.88 0.93 -5.27
N MET A 76 -5.11 2.16 -4.81
CA MET A 76 -6.38 2.87 -5.05
C MET A 76 -6.64 3.04 -6.55
N GLY A 77 -5.63 3.40 -7.34
CA GLY A 77 -5.76 3.47 -8.80
C GLY A 77 -6.14 2.13 -9.43
N LEU A 78 -5.57 1.02 -8.94
CA LEU A 78 -5.93 -0.34 -9.37
C LEU A 78 -7.38 -0.67 -9.04
N ILE A 79 -7.84 -0.39 -7.81
CA ILE A 79 -9.24 -0.60 -7.41
C ILE A 79 -10.16 0.18 -8.33
N PHE A 80 -9.92 1.49 -8.49
CA PHE A 80 -10.72 2.35 -9.36
C PHE A 80 -10.77 1.82 -10.80
N TYR A 81 -9.64 1.39 -11.35
CA TYR A 81 -9.59 0.80 -12.69
C TYR A 81 -10.45 -0.47 -12.80
N LEU A 82 -10.34 -1.40 -11.84
CA LEU A 82 -11.15 -2.62 -11.83
C LEU A 82 -12.64 -2.31 -11.69
N SER A 83 -12.98 -1.28 -10.92
CA SER A 83 -14.35 -0.81 -10.72
C SER A 83 -14.91 -0.08 -11.95
N SER A 84 -14.06 0.51 -12.80
CA SER A 84 -14.47 1.07 -14.09
C SER A 84 -14.78 0.00 -15.16
N LEU A 85 -14.38 -1.26 -14.96
CA LEU A 85 -14.66 -2.34 -15.92
C LEU A 85 -16.14 -2.72 -15.86
N THR A 86 -16.74 -2.96 -17.03
CA THR A 86 -18.09 -3.52 -17.10
C THR A 86 -18.12 -4.97 -16.56
N GLN A 87 -19.30 -5.47 -16.19
CA GLN A 87 -19.43 -6.82 -15.63
C GLN A 87 -18.81 -7.92 -16.52
N PRO A 88 -18.97 -7.91 -17.87
CA PRO A 88 -18.33 -8.89 -18.75
C PRO A 88 -16.81 -8.76 -18.85
N GLU A 89 -16.26 -7.55 -18.68
CA GLU A 89 -14.81 -7.29 -18.73
C GLU A 89 -14.10 -7.60 -17.41
N THR A 90 -14.87 -7.71 -16.33
CA THR A 90 -14.35 -7.99 -15.00
C THR A 90 -13.72 -9.38 -14.99
N PRO A 91 -12.45 -9.53 -14.58
CA PRO A 91 -11.78 -10.82 -14.51
C PRO A 91 -12.60 -11.81 -13.67
N GLN A 92 -12.92 -12.96 -14.24
CA GLN A 92 -13.67 -14.01 -13.57
C GLN A 92 -12.70 -15.00 -12.94
N VAL A 93 -12.97 -15.37 -11.69
CA VAL A 93 -12.24 -16.38 -10.91
C VAL A 93 -13.21 -17.53 -10.64
N PRO A 94 -13.27 -18.56 -11.50
CA PRO A 94 -14.30 -19.60 -11.43
C PRO A 94 -14.40 -20.31 -10.07
N LEU A 95 -13.28 -20.39 -9.34
CA LEU A 95 -13.22 -20.99 -8.00
C LEU A 95 -14.08 -20.24 -6.97
N LEU A 96 -14.23 -18.92 -7.11
CA LEU A 96 -15.01 -18.11 -6.18
C LEU A 96 -16.50 -18.10 -6.50
N GLY A 97 -16.87 -18.30 -7.77
CA GLY A 97 -18.26 -18.29 -8.22
C GLY A 97 -19.02 -17.06 -7.69
N ASN A 98 -20.15 -17.29 -7.03
CA ASN A 98 -21.00 -16.23 -6.47
C ASN A 98 -20.34 -15.43 -5.33
N TRP A 99 -19.26 -15.95 -4.72
CA TRP A 99 -18.53 -15.27 -3.66
C TRP A 99 -17.48 -14.30 -4.19
N GLN A 100 -17.30 -14.20 -5.51
CA GLN A 100 -16.25 -13.37 -6.11
C GLN A 100 -16.37 -11.90 -5.69
N SER A 101 -17.59 -11.33 -5.68
CA SER A 101 -17.77 -9.92 -5.26
C SER A 101 -17.33 -9.73 -3.81
N LEU A 102 -17.86 -10.56 -2.91
CA LEU A 102 -17.55 -10.51 -1.48
C LEU A 102 -16.04 -10.61 -1.23
N VAL A 103 -15.38 -11.63 -1.79
CA VAL A 103 -13.95 -11.88 -1.58
C VAL A 103 -13.10 -10.79 -2.23
N GLY A 104 -13.49 -10.31 -3.41
CA GLY A 104 -12.83 -9.22 -4.10
C GLY A 104 -12.81 -7.94 -3.25
N HIS A 105 -13.98 -7.53 -2.77
CA HIS A 105 -14.12 -6.36 -1.88
C HIS A 105 -13.34 -6.52 -0.57
N LEU A 106 -13.46 -7.68 0.09
CA LEU A 106 -12.70 -7.98 1.31
C LEU A 106 -11.19 -7.84 1.12
N VAL A 107 -10.65 -8.40 0.04
CA VAL A 107 -9.20 -8.40 -0.23
C VAL A 107 -8.72 -7.02 -0.66
N LEU A 108 -9.39 -6.40 -1.65
CA LEU A 108 -8.98 -5.12 -2.22
C LEU A 108 -8.97 -4.01 -1.16
N TYR A 109 -10.05 -3.88 -0.39
CA TYR A 109 -10.18 -2.82 0.60
C TYR A 109 -9.44 -3.14 1.91
N GLY A 110 -9.28 -4.42 2.26
CA GLY A 110 -8.42 -4.83 3.36
C GLY A 110 -6.95 -4.47 3.10
N ILE A 111 -6.43 -4.75 1.91
CA ILE A 111 -5.08 -4.34 1.49
C ILE A 111 -4.98 -2.81 1.42
N CYS A 112 -6.00 -2.13 0.88
CA CYS A 112 -6.03 -0.67 0.83
C CYS A 112 -5.90 -0.04 2.23
N ALA A 113 -6.66 -0.53 3.21
CA ALA A 113 -6.58 -0.04 4.59
C ALA A 113 -5.23 -0.32 5.24
N ALA A 114 -4.64 -1.49 5.00
CA ALA A 114 -3.31 -1.85 5.48
C ALA A 114 -2.23 -0.91 4.92
N LEU A 115 -2.26 -0.63 3.61
CA LEU A 115 -1.36 0.30 2.95
C LEU A 115 -1.58 1.74 3.44
N MET A 116 -2.83 2.15 3.62
CA MET A 116 -3.18 3.47 4.15
C MET A 116 -2.63 3.65 5.56
N GLU A 117 -2.84 2.68 6.46
CA GLU A 117 -2.33 2.75 7.83
C GLU A 117 -0.80 2.74 7.88
N GLY A 118 -0.15 1.85 7.12
CA GLY A 118 1.30 1.81 7.02
C GLY A 118 1.88 3.13 6.49
N SER A 119 1.24 3.73 5.48
CA SER A 119 1.57 5.07 4.98
C SER A 119 1.47 6.11 6.10
N ILE A 120 0.35 6.18 6.83
CA ILE A 120 0.18 7.13 7.95
C ILE A 120 1.30 6.97 8.98
N TRP A 121 1.62 5.73 9.38
CA TRP A 121 2.66 5.46 10.38
C TRP A 121 4.05 5.92 9.97
N THR A 122 4.40 5.87 8.69
CA THR A 122 5.69 6.44 8.23
C THR A 122 5.75 7.96 8.35
N TRP A 123 4.62 8.66 8.24
CA TRP A 123 4.56 10.11 8.38
C TRP A 123 4.49 10.56 9.84
N VAL A 124 3.78 9.83 10.71
CA VAL A 124 3.55 10.26 12.10
C VAL A 124 4.42 9.54 13.14
N SER A 125 4.98 8.37 12.81
CA SER A 125 5.85 7.54 13.68
C SER A 125 5.23 7.12 15.02
N GLU A 126 3.90 6.94 15.03
CA GLU A 126 3.15 6.52 16.22
C GLU A 126 2.11 5.46 15.84
N HIS A 127 2.10 4.33 16.55
CA HIS A 127 1.14 3.22 16.36
C HIS A 127 -0.09 3.40 17.24
N ARG A 128 -0.73 4.57 17.18
CA ARG A 128 -1.91 4.90 18.01
C ARG A 128 -3.22 4.43 17.36
N LEU A 129 -4.18 4.01 18.17
CA LEU A 129 -5.51 3.56 17.74
C LEU A 129 -6.23 4.60 16.86
N ARG A 130 -6.05 5.89 17.12
CA ARG A 130 -6.61 6.97 16.29
C ARG A 130 -6.22 6.88 14.81
N TRP A 131 -5.03 6.35 14.52
CA TRP A 131 -4.54 6.23 13.15
C TRP A 131 -5.14 5.02 12.43
N ALA A 132 -5.44 3.95 13.17
CA ALA A 132 -6.24 2.83 12.66
C ALA A 132 -7.65 3.31 12.29
N PHE A 133 -8.29 4.10 13.15
CA PHE A 133 -9.58 4.74 12.85
C PHE A 133 -9.49 5.64 11.61
N ALA A 134 -8.45 6.47 11.49
CA ALA A 134 -8.27 7.33 10.34
C ALA A 134 -8.09 6.54 9.03
N ALA A 135 -7.29 5.47 9.05
CA ALA A 135 -7.08 4.60 7.89
C ALA A 135 -8.37 3.87 7.49
N ALA A 136 -9.09 3.31 8.47
CA ALA A 136 -10.37 2.63 8.24
C ALA A 136 -11.41 3.60 7.69
N ALA A 137 -11.54 4.80 8.27
CA ALA A 137 -12.49 5.82 7.82
C ALA A 137 -12.17 6.32 6.40
N ALA A 138 -10.89 6.59 6.10
CA ALA A 138 -10.47 7.00 4.77
C ALA A 138 -10.74 5.91 3.72
N THR A 139 -10.42 4.66 4.03
CA THR A 139 -10.66 3.52 3.12
C THR A 139 -12.15 3.25 2.95
N THR A 140 -12.95 3.39 4.00
CA THR A 140 -14.41 3.27 3.95
C THR A 140 -15.01 4.37 3.07
N ALA A 141 -14.61 5.63 3.27
CA ALA A 141 -15.07 6.74 2.43
C ALA A 141 -14.69 6.52 0.97
N TYR A 142 -13.48 6.01 0.71
CA TYR A 142 -13.04 5.63 -0.62
C TYR A 142 -13.90 4.50 -1.22
N GLY A 143 -14.18 3.43 -0.47
CA GLY A 143 -15.05 2.34 -0.93
C GLY A 143 -16.49 2.78 -1.23
N ILE A 144 -17.07 3.65 -0.40
CA ILE A 144 -18.38 4.23 -0.68
C ILE A 144 -18.34 5.09 -1.95
N SER A 145 -17.28 5.88 -2.14
CA SER A 145 -17.12 6.68 -3.35
C SER A 145 -16.95 5.82 -4.60
N ASP A 146 -16.31 4.65 -4.47
CA ASP A 146 -16.11 3.73 -5.57
C ASP A 146 -17.40 3.00 -5.94
N GLU A 147 -18.19 2.54 -4.97
CA GLU A 147 -19.55 2.02 -5.21
C GLU A 147 -20.44 3.05 -5.91
N TYR A 148 -20.38 4.31 -5.46
CA TYR A 148 -21.09 5.39 -6.16
C TYR A 148 -20.59 5.57 -7.59
N HIS A 149 -19.28 5.49 -7.84
CA HIS A 149 -18.69 5.54 -9.17
C HIS A 149 -19.15 4.36 -10.05
N GLN A 150 -19.22 3.15 -9.51
CA GLN A 150 -19.71 1.96 -10.22
C GLN A 150 -21.17 2.10 -10.68
N SER A 151 -21.99 2.93 -10.02
CA SER A 151 -23.36 3.23 -10.47
C SER A 151 -23.44 3.89 -11.85
N PHE A 152 -22.32 4.46 -12.34
CA PHE A 152 -22.21 5.03 -13.69
C PHE A 152 -21.64 4.05 -14.72
N VAL A 153 -21.22 2.85 -14.31
CA VAL A 153 -20.63 1.85 -15.20
C VAL A 153 -21.72 0.93 -15.73
N ALA A 154 -21.81 0.81 -17.06
CA ALA A 154 -22.85 0.01 -17.70
C ALA A 154 -22.76 -1.48 -17.28
N GLY A 155 -23.88 -2.04 -16.83
CA GLY A 155 -23.96 -3.43 -16.40
C GLY A 155 -23.38 -3.72 -15.01
N ARG A 156 -22.91 -2.70 -14.27
CA ARG A 156 -22.58 -2.81 -12.85
C ARG A 156 -23.76 -2.38 -11.99
N HIS A 157 -23.82 -2.93 -10.79
CA HIS A 157 -24.81 -2.56 -9.78
C HIS A 157 -24.07 -2.14 -8.51
N ALA A 158 -24.14 -0.86 -8.18
CA ALA A 158 -23.68 -0.38 -6.89
C ALA A 158 -24.59 -0.94 -5.80
N THR A 159 -24.01 -1.58 -4.79
CA THR A 159 -24.81 -2.19 -3.72
C THR A 159 -24.40 -1.68 -2.34
N VAL A 160 -25.39 -1.57 -1.45
CA VAL A 160 -25.14 -1.29 -0.04
C VAL A 160 -24.35 -2.43 0.61
N GLU A 161 -24.52 -3.67 0.13
CA GLU A 161 -23.78 -4.84 0.61
C GLU A 161 -22.29 -4.71 0.33
N ASP A 162 -21.88 -4.39 -0.90
CA ASP A 162 -20.47 -4.19 -1.25
C ASP A 162 -19.85 -3.02 -0.46
N ALA A 163 -20.59 -1.91 -0.28
CA ALA A 163 -20.14 -0.80 0.58
C ALA A 163 -19.92 -1.22 2.06
N LEU A 164 -20.80 -2.07 2.61
CA LEU A 164 -20.65 -2.63 3.96
C LEU A 164 -19.44 -3.57 4.03
N VAL A 165 -19.24 -4.42 3.03
CA VAL A 165 -18.08 -5.32 2.94
C VAL A 165 -16.78 -4.52 2.89
N ASN A 166 -16.72 -3.44 2.11
CA ASN A 166 -15.58 -2.53 2.04
C ASN A 166 -15.25 -1.93 3.41
N THR A 167 -16.28 -1.55 4.16
CA THR A 167 -16.16 -1.00 5.53
C THR A 167 -15.63 -2.06 6.50
N ILE A 168 -16.19 -3.27 6.47
CA ILE A 168 -15.76 -4.38 7.33
C ILE A 168 -14.30 -4.75 7.03
N ALA A 169 -13.92 -4.84 5.76
CA ALA A 169 -12.55 -5.09 5.33
C ALA A 169 -11.58 -4.04 5.87
N ALA A 170 -11.94 -2.77 5.72
CA ALA A 170 -11.13 -1.64 6.16
C ALA A 170 -10.93 -1.63 7.68
N MET A 171 -12.00 -1.86 8.44
CA MET A 171 -11.94 -1.95 9.90
C MET A 171 -11.10 -3.15 10.34
N ALA A 172 -11.39 -4.35 9.82
CA ALA A 172 -10.70 -5.57 10.21
C ALA A 172 -9.18 -5.48 9.97
N ALA A 173 -8.77 -4.97 8.80
CA ALA A 173 -7.37 -4.80 8.47
C ALA A 173 -6.68 -3.75 9.36
N ALA A 174 -7.24 -2.54 9.45
CA ALA A 174 -6.60 -1.46 10.21
C ALA A 174 -6.51 -1.79 11.72
N PHE A 175 -7.59 -2.27 12.33
CA PHE A 175 -7.55 -2.63 13.74
C PHE A 175 -6.68 -3.86 14.01
N GLY A 176 -6.67 -4.84 13.10
CA GLY A 176 -5.82 -6.02 13.20
C GLY A 176 -4.33 -5.66 13.16
N ILE A 177 -3.94 -4.80 12.22
CA ILE A 177 -2.56 -4.33 12.06
C ILE A 177 -2.14 -3.49 13.26
N TRP A 178 -2.97 -2.53 13.68
CA TRP A 178 -2.74 -1.77 14.90
C TRP A 178 -2.57 -2.66 16.12
N TRP A 179 -3.44 -3.66 16.32
CA TRP A 179 -3.38 -4.57 17.47
C TRP A 179 -2.07 -5.36 17.51
N ILE A 180 -1.62 -5.88 16.36
CA ILE A 180 -0.35 -6.59 16.24
C ILE A 180 0.82 -5.64 16.59
N ALA A 181 0.80 -4.42 16.05
CA ALA A 181 1.85 -3.43 16.32
C ALA A 181 1.88 -3.01 17.80
N ALA A 182 0.71 -2.73 18.39
CA ALA A 182 0.56 -2.30 19.78
C ALA A 182 1.00 -3.39 20.77
N ARG A 183 0.88 -4.68 20.41
CA ARG A 183 1.42 -5.79 21.22
C ARG A 183 2.94 -5.85 21.18
N ARG A 184 3.56 -5.61 20.03
CA ARG A 184 5.03 -5.62 19.89
C ARG A 184 5.67 -4.52 20.75
N THR A 185 5.11 -3.32 20.75
CA THR A 185 5.63 -2.20 21.55
C THR A 185 5.44 -2.34 23.07
N ARG A 186 4.69 -3.35 23.55
CA ARG A 186 4.53 -3.63 24.99
C ARG A 186 5.50 -4.69 25.51
N LEU A 187 6.18 -5.41 24.62
CA LEU A 187 7.13 -6.47 24.96
C LEU A 187 8.59 -5.99 24.97
N ASP A 188 8.84 -4.77 24.48
CA ASP A 188 10.12 -4.06 24.52
C ASP A 188 10.19 -3.13 25.75
#